data_AF-A0A5B8VHF6-F1
#
_entry.id   AF-A0A5B8VHF6-F1
#
_cell.length_a   1.000
_cell.length_b   1.000
_cell.length_c   1.000
_cell.angle_alpha   90.00
_cell.angle_beta   90.00
_cell.angle_gamma   90.00
#
_symmetry.space_group_name_H-M   'P 1'
#
loop_
_entity.id
_entity.type
_entity.pdbx_description
1 polymer ?
#
loop_
_entity_poly.entity_id
_entity_poly.type
_entity_poly.pdbx_seq_one_letter_code
_entity_poly.pdbx_strand_id
1 'polypeptide(L)'
;MSNENKTFSVIFITKNDKEKNNLLSVYMRITVDGSRKEISMKQWGTKDQWNFQKGLAKGNSKTANDLNLFLERARGKVLNDSKELLLNNHRITSEVLKRKFLGLDENSKTLLELIDYHNENMQHTLSRGTLKNYKSTRRYVEKFIREHKRSAPVYLSELNYQFVVEFENFIRLHPLKESDPLHNNGLMKHIERLKKITSLV
;
A
#
# COMPACT_ATOMS: atom_id res chain seq x y z
N MET A 1 -37.12 10.23 3.59
CA MET A 1 -35.70 9.83 3.62
C MET A 1 -35.46 8.95 2.40
N SER A 2 -34.78 9.47 1.39
CA SER A 2 -34.47 8.74 0.15
C SER A 2 -33.46 7.64 0.45
N ASN A 3 -33.85 6.38 0.21
CA ASN A 3 -32.96 5.23 0.21
C ASN A 3 -31.93 5.41 -0.91
N GLU A 4 -30.76 5.98 -0.59
CA GLU A 4 -29.61 5.92 -1.48
C GLU A 4 -29.15 4.46 -1.58
N ASN A 5 -29.59 3.76 -2.63
CA ASN A 5 -29.04 2.46 -3.00
C ASN A 5 -27.55 2.66 -3.36
N LYS A 6 -26.67 2.56 -2.36
CA LYS A 6 -25.22 2.51 -2.59
C LYS A 6 -24.91 1.29 -3.47
N THR A 7 -24.55 1.54 -4.72
CA THR A 7 -24.33 0.48 -5.70
C THR A 7 -22.89 0.03 -5.65
N PHE A 8 -22.65 -1.17 -5.12
CA PHE A 8 -21.33 -1.79 -5.09
C PHE A 8 -21.30 -3.06 -5.95
N SER A 9 -20.38 -3.15 -6.91
CA SER A 9 -20.21 -4.36 -7.72
C SER A 9 -18.77 -4.59 -8.19
N VAL A 10 -18.38 -5.85 -8.29
CA VAL A 10 -17.09 -6.30 -8.83
C VAL A 10 -17.34 -7.37 -9.89
N ILE A 11 -17.17 -7.00 -11.16
CA ILE A 11 -17.42 -7.87 -12.31
C ILE A 11 -16.16 -8.01 -13.17
N PHE A 12 -16.11 -9.06 -13.98
CA PHE A 12 -15.04 -9.25 -14.97
C PHE A 12 -15.60 -9.00 -16.36
N ILE A 13 -14.88 -8.17 -17.12
CA ILE A 13 -15.19 -7.84 -18.51
C ILE A 13 -13.97 -8.20 -19.37
N THR A 14 -14.19 -8.29 -20.67
CA THR A 14 -13.13 -8.54 -21.63
C THR A 14 -13.05 -7.42 -22.65
N LYS A 15 -11.85 -7.13 -23.12
CA LYS A 15 -11.59 -6.23 -24.25
C LYS A 15 -10.77 -6.96 -25.29
N ASN A 16 -10.97 -6.64 -26.57
CA ASN A 16 -10.13 -7.20 -27.63
C ASN A 16 -8.67 -6.79 -27.40
N ASP A 17 -7.78 -7.76 -27.46
CA ASP A 17 -6.34 -7.51 -27.46
C ASP A 17 -5.94 -6.97 -28.84
N LYS A 18 -5.21 -5.84 -28.87
CA LYS A 18 -4.84 -5.18 -30.12
C LYS A 18 -3.70 -5.89 -30.86
N GLU A 19 -2.89 -6.69 -30.14
CA GLU A 19 -1.69 -7.32 -30.69
C GLU A 19 -1.93 -8.76 -31.12
N LYS A 20 -2.91 -9.44 -30.52
CA LYS A 20 -3.18 -10.86 -30.78
C LYS A 20 -4.61 -11.10 -31.24
N ASN A 21 -4.76 -11.43 -32.51
CA ASN A 21 -6.04 -11.85 -33.09
C ASN A 21 -6.62 -13.01 -32.28
N ASN A 22 -7.91 -12.91 -31.95
CA ASN A 22 -8.73 -13.88 -31.19
C ASN A 22 -8.49 -13.98 -29.67
N LEU A 23 -7.61 -13.14 -29.08
CA LEU A 23 -7.47 -13.05 -27.62
C LEU A 23 -8.24 -11.87 -27.03
N LEU A 24 -8.76 -12.10 -25.83
CA LEU A 24 -9.48 -11.15 -25.01
C LEU A 24 -8.69 -10.90 -23.73
N SER A 25 -8.26 -9.66 -23.50
CA SER A 25 -7.68 -9.27 -22.22
C SER A 25 -8.77 -9.13 -21.17
N VAL A 26 -8.58 -9.75 -20.01
CA VAL A 26 -9.54 -9.73 -18.90
C VAL A 26 -9.29 -8.50 -18.01
N TYR A 27 -10.36 -7.79 -17.69
CA TYR A 27 -10.37 -6.65 -16.79
C TYR A 27 -11.35 -6.88 -15.65
N MET A 28 -10.98 -6.47 -14.44
CA MET A 28 -11.89 -6.33 -13.32
C MET A 28 -12.46 -4.91 -13.33
N ARG A 29 -13.79 -4.79 -13.23
CA ARG A 29 -14.50 -3.52 -13.10
C ARG A 29 -15.10 -3.43 -11.71
N ILE A 30 -14.71 -2.40 -10.96
CA ILE A 30 -15.24 -2.05 -9.65
C ILE A 30 -16.19 -0.87 -9.85
N THR A 31 -17.42 -1.00 -9.35
CA THR A 31 -18.42 0.07 -9.33
C THR A 31 -18.75 0.42 -7.89
N VAL A 32 -18.70 1.71 -7.54
CA VAL A 32 -19.15 2.25 -6.25
C VAL A 32 -19.95 3.51 -6.54
N ASP A 33 -21.22 3.54 -6.12
CA ASP A 33 -22.12 4.70 -6.25
C ASP A 33 -22.14 5.28 -7.68
N GLY A 34 -22.28 4.39 -8.66
CA GLY A 34 -22.27 4.74 -10.09
C GLY A 34 -20.88 5.00 -10.70
N SER A 35 -19.85 5.24 -9.90
CA SER A 35 -18.48 5.47 -10.38
C SER A 35 -17.74 4.16 -10.66
N ARG A 36 -17.20 4.02 -11.88
CA ARG A 36 -16.57 2.79 -12.38
C ARG A 36 -15.07 2.94 -12.55
N LYS A 37 -14.31 1.95 -12.10
CA LYS A 37 -12.86 1.83 -12.33
C LYS A 37 -12.51 0.44 -12.81
N GLU A 38 -11.58 0.38 -13.77
CA GLU A 38 -11.16 -0.87 -14.39
C GLU A 38 -9.67 -1.14 -14.11
N ILE A 39 -9.37 -2.42 -13.93
CA ILE A 39 -8.05 -2.96 -13.62
C ILE A 39 -7.76 -4.10 -14.59
N SER A 40 -6.64 -4.03 -15.31
CA SER A 40 -6.20 -5.16 -16.13
C SER A 40 -5.75 -6.29 -15.22
N MET A 41 -6.30 -7.48 -15.44
CA MET A 41 -5.94 -8.68 -14.68
C MET A 41 -4.67 -9.33 -15.19
N LYS A 42 -4.11 -8.85 -16.32
CA LYS A 42 -2.99 -9.48 -17.03
C LYS A 42 -3.24 -10.97 -17.31
N GLN A 43 -4.51 -11.29 -17.59
CA GLN A 43 -4.97 -12.61 -17.98
C GLN A 43 -5.70 -12.49 -19.31
N TRP A 44 -5.73 -13.59 -20.05
CA TRP A 44 -6.36 -13.66 -21.36
C TRP A 44 -7.36 -14.82 -21.43
N GLY A 45 -8.43 -14.60 -22.17
CA GLY A 45 -9.34 -15.64 -22.62
C GLY A 45 -9.47 -15.62 -24.14
N THR A 46 -10.09 -16.64 -24.71
CA THR A 46 -10.50 -16.65 -26.12
C THR A 46 -11.99 -16.29 -26.22
N LYS A 47 -12.41 -15.75 -27.38
CA LYS A 47 -13.83 -15.37 -27.58
C LYS A 47 -14.78 -16.55 -27.40
N ASP A 48 -14.40 -17.72 -27.89
CA ASP A 48 -15.24 -18.92 -27.88
C ASP A 48 -15.39 -19.48 -26.47
N GLN A 49 -14.32 -19.42 -25.67
CA GLN A 49 -14.24 -19.99 -24.33
C GLN A 49 -14.55 -18.99 -23.22
N TRP A 50 -15.02 -17.78 -23.53
CA TRP A 50 -15.42 -16.79 -22.52
C TRP A 50 -16.94 -16.67 -22.40
N ASN A 51 -17.46 -16.65 -21.18
CA ASN A 51 -18.85 -16.33 -20.88
C ASN A 51 -18.97 -14.84 -20.53
N PHE A 52 -19.43 -14.03 -21.49
CA PHE A 52 -19.56 -12.57 -21.31
C PHE A 52 -20.59 -12.17 -20.25
N GLN A 53 -21.64 -12.96 -20.06
CA GLN A 53 -22.68 -12.68 -19.06
C GLN A 53 -22.20 -12.97 -17.64
N LYS A 54 -21.46 -14.07 -17.47
CA LYS A 54 -20.91 -14.47 -16.16
C LYS A 54 -19.56 -13.82 -15.83
N GLY A 55 -18.84 -13.35 -16.84
CA GLY A 55 -17.47 -12.82 -16.69
C GLY A 55 -16.46 -13.90 -16.29
N LEU A 56 -16.59 -15.12 -16.84
CA LEU A 56 -15.77 -16.27 -16.49
C LEU A 56 -15.43 -17.10 -17.73
N ALA A 57 -14.38 -17.90 -17.66
CA ALA A 57 -14.07 -18.89 -18.68
C ALA A 57 -15.09 -20.05 -18.66
N LYS A 58 -15.44 -20.55 -19.85
CA LYS A 58 -16.34 -21.69 -20.08
C LYS A 58 -15.58 -23.01 -20.03
N GLY A 59 -16.32 -24.07 -19.72
CA GLY A 59 -15.82 -25.45 -19.74
C GLY A 59 -15.06 -25.84 -18.47
N ASN A 60 -14.58 -27.08 -18.45
CA ASN A 60 -13.97 -27.71 -17.28
C ASN A 60 -12.47 -28.00 -17.49
N SER A 61 -11.84 -27.34 -18.45
CA SER A 61 -10.40 -27.51 -18.67
C SER A 61 -9.64 -26.97 -17.45
N LYS A 62 -8.47 -27.55 -17.17
CA LYS A 62 -7.60 -27.09 -16.08
C LYS A 62 -7.31 -25.59 -16.20
N THR A 63 -6.98 -25.12 -17.39
CA THR A 63 -6.74 -23.70 -17.68
C THR A 63 -7.95 -22.81 -17.38
N ALA A 64 -9.16 -23.22 -17.74
CA ALA A 64 -10.38 -22.46 -17.44
C ALA A 64 -10.65 -22.41 -15.93
N ASN A 65 -10.47 -23.54 -15.23
CA ASN A 65 -10.65 -23.62 -13.79
C ASN A 65 -9.61 -22.77 -13.04
N ASP A 66 -8.34 -22.82 -13.45
CA ASP A 66 -7.26 -22.02 -12.85
C ASP A 66 -7.50 -20.52 -13.04
N LEU A 67 -7.94 -20.11 -14.25
CA LEU A 67 -8.31 -18.72 -14.51
C LEU A 67 -9.52 -18.29 -13.66
N ASN A 68 -10.58 -19.08 -13.61
CA ASN A 68 -11.76 -18.78 -12.81
C ASN A 68 -11.41 -18.67 -11.32
N LEU A 69 -10.59 -19.57 -10.79
CA LEU A 69 -10.11 -19.53 -9.41
C LEU A 69 -9.29 -18.25 -9.13
N PHE A 70 -8.42 -17.86 -10.05
CA PHE A 70 -7.68 -16.60 -9.96
C PHE A 70 -8.62 -15.38 -9.92
N LEU A 71 -9.62 -15.35 -10.79
CA LEU A 71 -10.61 -14.27 -10.84
C LEU A 71 -11.44 -14.22 -9.54
N GLU A 72 -11.88 -15.36 -9.02
CA GLU A 72 -12.58 -15.41 -7.73
C GLU A 72 -11.72 -14.92 -6.56
N ARG A 73 -10.43 -15.29 -6.52
CA ARG A 73 -9.49 -14.76 -5.50
C ARG A 73 -9.33 -13.26 -5.61
N ALA A 74 -9.18 -12.73 -6.83
CA ALA A 74 -9.08 -11.29 -7.06
C ALA A 74 -10.33 -10.54 -6.62
N ARG A 75 -11.52 -11.08 -6.94
CA ARG A 75 -12.80 -10.54 -6.45
C ARG A 75 -12.86 -10.56 -4.92
N GLY A 76 -12.50 -11.69 -4.32
CA GLY A 76 -12.45 -11.86 -2.86
C GLY A 76 -11.58 -10.82 -2.16
N LYS A 77 -10.41 -10.49 -2.74
CA LYS A 77 -9.55 -9.41 -2.22
C LYS A 77 -10.28 -8.07 -2.16
N VAL A 78 -10.86 -7.61 -3.28
CA VAL A 78 -11.59 -6.33 -3.32
C VAL A 78 -12.79 -6.32 -2.36
N LEU A 79 -13.49 -7.43 -2.23
CA LEU A 79 -14.60 -7.56 -1.28
C LEU A 79 -14.11 -7.42 0.15
N ASN A 80 -13.00 -8.06 0.51
CA ASN A 80 -12.41 -7.95 1.84
C ASN A 80 -11.91 -6.53 2.11
N ASP A 81 -11.21 -5.90 1.15
CA ASP A 81 -10.76 -4.51 1.24
C ASP A 81 -11.94 -3.56 1.48
N SER A 82 -13.07 -3.79 0.80
CA SER A 82 -14.28 -2.97 0.99
C SER A 82 -14.91 -3.15 2.37
N LYS A 83 -14.90 -4.37 2.92
CA LYS A 83 -15.36 -4.66 4.29
C LYS A 83 -14.45 -4.01 5.33
N GLU A 84 -13.14 -4.11 5.16
CA GLU A 84 -12.16 -3.48 6.05
C GLU A 84 -12.37 -1.96 6.12
N LEU A 85 -12.49 -1.31 4.95
CA LEU A 85 -12.78 0.13 4.89
C LEU A 85 -14.10 0.49 5.56
N LEU A 86 -15.14 -0.33 5.39
CA LEU A 86 -16.43 -0.13 6.05
C LEU A 86 -16.30 -0.23 7.57
N LEU A 87 -15.65 -1.27 8.09
CA LEU A 87 -15.47 -1.49 9.52
C LEU A 87 -14.65 -0.38 10.18
N ASN A 88 -13.66 0.15 9.46
CA ASN A 88 -12.82 1.25 9.93
C ASN A 88 -13.43 2.64 9.67
N ASN A 89 -14.71 2.75 9.29
CA ASN A 89 -15.39 4.01 8.96
C ASN A 89 -14.67 4.88 7.90
N HIS A 90 -13.94 4.25 6.98
CA HIS A 90 -13.28 4.94 5.89
C HIS A 90 -14.23 5.14 4.70
N ARG A 91 -13.96 6.19 3.91
CA ARG A 91 -14.73 6.46 2.69
C ARG A 91 -14.47 5.39 1.63
N ILE A 92 -15.50 4.68 1.23
CA ILE A 92 -15.44 3.69 0.15
C ILE A 92 -15.67 4.39 -1.19
N THR A 93 -14.69 4.30 -2.10
CA THR A 93 -14.84 4.74 -3.50
C THR A 93 -14.20 3.71 -4.42
N SER A 94 -14.61 3.69 -5.69
CA SER A 94 -14.01 2.81 -6.70
C SER A 94 -12.52 3.10 -6.94
N GLU A 95 -12.08 4.35 -6.73
CA GLU A 95 -10.67 4.74 -6.83
C GLU A 95 -9.84 4.19 -5.66
N VAL A 96 -10.31 4.35 -4.42
CA VAL A 96 -9.65 3.80 -3.22
C VAL A 96 -9.51 2.28 -3.34
N LEU A 97 -10.59 1.58 -3.71
CA LEU A 97 -10.54 0.13 -3.88
C LEU A 97 -9.59 -0.30 -5.00
N LYS A 98 -9.54 0.44 -6.11
CA LYS A 98 -8.57 0.18 -7.18
C LYS A 98 -7.14 0.36 -6.69
N ARG A 99 -6.87 1.45 -5.96
CA ARG A 99 -5.55 1.75 -5.43
C ARG A 99 -5.12 0.72 -4.41
N LYS A 100 -5.96 0.38 -3.43
CA LYS A 100 -5.68 -0.71 -2.45
C LYS A 100 -5.47 -2.06 -3.15
N PHE A 101 -6.31 -2.42 -4.13
CA PHE A 101 -6.12 -3.67 -4.89
C PHE A 101 -4.76 -3.74 -5.59
N LEU A 102 -4.33 -2.63 -6.21
CA LEU A 102 -3.04 -2.47 -6.89
C LEU A 102 -1.85 -2.27 -5.93
N GLY A 103 -2.08 -2.17 -4.62
CA GLY A 103 -1.04 -1.87 -3.63
C GLY A 103 -0.54 -0.42 -3.68
N LEU A 104 -1.36 0.51 -4.17
CA LEU A 104 -1.05 1.94 -4.29
C LEU A 104 -1.52 2.79 -3.09
N ASP A 105 -2.41 2.24 -2.26
CA ASP A 105 -2.90 2.91 -1.03
C ASP A 105 -2.13 2.48 0.23
N GLU A 106 -1.60 1.27 0.23
CA GLU A 106 -0.64 0.85 1.26
C GLU A 106 0.73 1.42 0.84
N ASN A 107 1.12 2.53 1.47
CA ASN A 107 2.47 3.13 1.44
C ASN A 107 2.85 4.14 0.34
N SER A 108 1.97 5.02 -0.13
CA SER A 108 2.48 6.08 -1.02
C SER A 108 3.50 7.03 -0.35
N LYS A 109 3.51 7.11 0.99
CA LYS A 109 4.52 7.88 1.74
C LYS A 109 5.61 6.96 2.25
N THR A 110 6.84 7.28 1.90
CA THR A 110 8.04 6.70 2.48
C THR A 110 8.20 7.15 3.94
N LEU A 111 9.00 6.40 4.69
CA LEU A 111 9.36 6.75 6.07
C LEU A 111 9.96 8.16 6.16
N LEU A 112 10.82 8.55 5.22
CA LEU A 112 11.43 9.89 5.20
C LEU A 112 10.40 10.99 4.96
N GLU A 113 9.49 10.79 4.01
CA GLU A 113 8.40 11.75 3.75
C GLU A 113 7.47 11.90 4.95
N LEU A 114 7.20 10.81 5.68
CA LEU A 114 6.40 10.88 6.92
C LEU A 114 7.12 11.68 8.01
N ILE A 115 8.42 11.47 8.19
CA ILE A 115 9.23 12.22 9.17
C ILE A 115 9.29 13.71 8.78
N ASP A 116 9.45 14.03 7.50
CA ASP A 116 9.49 15.40 7.01
C ASP A 116 8.15 16.11 7.20
N TYR A 117 7.05 15.45 6.85
CA TYR A 117 5.71 15.94 7.11
C TYR A 117 5.46 16.20 8.61
N HIS A 118 5.92 15.30 9.49
CA HIS A 118 5.82 15.52 10.94
C HIS A 118 6.63 16.75 11.38
N ASN A 119 7.87 16.87 10.91
CA ASN A 119 8.78 17.96 11.28
C ASN A 119 8.27 19.33 10.82
N GLU A 120 7.64 19.41 9.64
CA GLU A 120 7.07 20.64 9.09
C GLU A 120 5.83 21.09 9.86
N ASN A 121 4.91 20.16 10.15
CA ASN A 121 3.66 20.52 10.83
C ASN A 121 3.83 20.76 12.33
N MET A 122 4.87 20.21 12.94
CA MET A 122 5.13 20.35 14.38
C MET A 122 6.03 21.54 14.75
N GLN A 123 6.47 22.36 13.78
CA GLN A 123 7.39 23.48 14.03
C GLN A 123 6.85 24.49 15.03
N HIS A 124 5.54 24.73 15.03
CA HIS A 124 4.88 25.69 15.92
C HIS A 124 4.46 25.07 17.26
N THR A 125 4.43 23.74 17.36
CA THR A 125 3.96 23.02 18.55
C THR A 125 5.13 22.55 19.42
N LEU A 126 6.25 22.15 18.81
CA LEU A 126 7.39 21.60 19.52
C LEU A 126 8.42 22.68 19.86
N SER A 127 9.04 22.56 21.04
CA SER A 127 10.19 23.38 21.38
C SER A 127 11.33 23.19 20.38
N ARG A 128 12.15 24.23 20.20
CA ARG A 128 13.31 24.20 19.29
C ARG A 128 14.25 23.02 19.57
N GLY A 129 14.47 22.69 20.84
CA GLY A 129 15.29 21.54 21.24
C GLY A 129 14.67 20.20 20.85
N THR A 130 13.36 20.05 21.04
CA THR A 130 12.64 18.84 20.64
C THR A 130 12.65 18.66 19.12
N LEU A 131 12.35 19.72 18.35
CA LEU A 131 12.38 19.68 16.89
C LEU A 131 13.78 19.35 16.35
N LYS A 132 14.85 19.90 16.96
CA LYS A 132 16.24 19.54 16.64
C LYS A 132 16.47 18.03 16.78
N ASN A 133 15.94 17.41 17.84
CA ASN A 133 16.09 15.99 18.07
C ASN A 133 15.33 15.13 17.04
N TYR A 134 14.14 15.57 16.60
CA TYR A 134 13.43 14.91 15.50
C TYR A 134 14.19 15.02 14.17
N LYS A 135 14.79 16.18 13.88
CA LYS A 135 15.68 16.34 12.72
C LYS A 135 16.91 15.42 12.82
N SER A 136 17.46 15.21 14.02
CA SER A 136 18.52 14.22 14.23
C SER A 136 18.03 12.79 13.95
N THR A 137 16.83 12.41 14.43
CA THR A 137 16.23 11.10 14.08
C THR A 137 16.10 10.93 12.57
N ARG A 138 15.60 11.93 11.84
CA ARG A 138 15.51 11.90 10.36
C ARG A 138 16.86 11.57 9.72
N ARG A 139 17.93 12.25 10.15
CA ARG A 139 19.29 12.04 9.64
C ARG A 139 19.81 10.63 9.89
N TYR A 140 19.51 10.05 11.06
CA TYR A 140 19.85 8.66 11.34
C TYR A 140 19.10 7.68 10.43
N VAL A 141 17.79 7.89 10.23
CA VAL A 141 16.97 7.08 9.32
C VAL A 141 17.50 7.16 7.89
N GLU A 142 17.81 8.36 7.41
CA GLU A 142 18.40 8.59 6.08
C GLU A 142 19.75 7.89 5.93
N LYS A 143 20.62 7.98 6.94
CA LYS A 143 21.91 7.27 6.97
C LYS A 143 21.72 5.75 6.90
N PHE A 144 20.78 5.21 7.68
CA PHE A 144 20.43 3.78 7.69
C PHE A 144 19.93 3.31 6.32
N ILE A 145 19.00 4.05 5.71
CA ILE A 145 18.44 3.69 4.40
C ILE A 145 19.53 3.66 3.33
N ARG A 146 20.42 4.66 3.33
CA ARG A 146 21.53 4.74 2.38
C ARG A 146 22.51 3.56 2.53
N GLU A 147 22.89 3.24 3.76
CA GLU A 147 23.98 2.28 4.03
C GLU A 147 23.50 0.82 4.12
N HIS A 148 22.31 0.57 4.69
CA HIS A 148 21.78 -0.79 4.91
C HIS A 148 20.68 -1.19 3.93
N LYS A 149 19.98 -0.22 3.30
CA LYS A 149 18.91 -0.50 2.33
C LYS A 149 19.26 -0.05 0.90
N ARG A 150 20.53 0.29 0.64
CA ARG A 150 21.04 0.70 -0.69
C ARG A 150 20.23 1.85 -1.32
N SER A 151 19.76 2.79 -0.50
CA SER A 151 18.95 3.92 -0.94
C SER A 151 17.59 3.55 -1.55
N ALA A 152 17.09 2.33 -1.32
CA ALA A 152 15.73 1.98 -1.68
C ALA A 152 14.73 2.78 -0.83
N PRO A 153 13.63 3.29 -1.41
CA PRO A 153 12.56 3.91 -0.64
C PRO A 153 12.01 2.90 0.37
N VAL A 154 11.92 3.29 1.64
CA VAL A 154 11.33 2.47 2.71
C VAL A 154 9.91 2.91 2.95
N TYR A 155 9.00 1.97 2.80
CA TYR A 155 7.56 2.14 2.96
C TYR A 155 7.10 1.81 4.38
N LEU A 156 5.97 2.38 4.83
CA LEU A 156 5.49 2.16 6.20
C LEU A 156 5.13 0.70 6.50
N SER A 157 4.69 -0.07 5.51
CA SER A 157 4.41 -1.52 5.66
C SER A 157 5.66 -2.35 5.89
N GLU A 158 6.85 -1.81 5.57
CA GLU A 158 8.13 -2.49 5.81
C GLU A 158 8.61 -2.29 7.25
N LEU A 159 7.92 -1.46 8.04
CA LEU A 159 8.24 -1.17 9.42
C LEU A 159 7.70 -2.28 10.33
N ASN A 160 8.48 -3.35 10.44
CA ASN A 160 8.23 -4.47 11.33
C ASN A 160 9.26 -4.49 12.49
N TYR A 161 9.13 -5.48 13.38
CA TYR A 161 10.07 -5.65 14.50
C TYR A 161 11.53 -5.76 14.05
N GLN A 162 11.79 -6.49 12.96
CA GLN A 162 13.14 -6.64 12.41
C GLN A 162 13.72 -5.30 11.97
N PHE A 163 12.93 -4.45 11.30
CA PHE A 163 13.37 -3.10 10.92
C PHE A 163 13.82 -2.29 12.14
N VAL A 164 13.05 -2.33 13.23
CA VAL A 164 13.37 -1.57 14.46
C VAL A 164 14.67 -2.05 15.08
N VAL A 165 14.89 -3.37 15.16
CA VAL A 165 16.12 -3.97 15.70
C VAL A 165 17.33 -3.66 14.82
N GLU A 166 17.19 -3.79 13.50
CA GLU A 166 18.25 -3.43 12.55
C GLU A 166 18.63 -1.95 12.65
N PHE A 167 17.63 -1.08 12.75
CA PHE A 167 17.83 0.35 12.90
C PHE A 167 18.50 0.70 14.24
N GLU A 168 18.06 0.10 15.35
CA GLU A 168 18.70 0.27 16.67
C GLU A 168 20.19 -0.13 16.63
N ASN A 169 20.49 -1.32 16.11
CA ASN A 169 21.86 -1.80 16.01
C ASN A 169 22.71 -0.89 15.11
N PHE A 170 22.13 -0.40 14.01
CA PHE A 170 22.82 0.49 13.11
C PHE A 170 23.22 1.81 13.77
N ILE A 171 22.29 2.52 14.41
CA ILE A 171 22.56 3.85 14.99
C ILE A 171 23.53 3.79 16.17
N ARG A 172 23.62 2.64 16.84
CA ARG A 172 24.61 2.36 17.89
C ARG A 172 26.02 2.31 17.32
N LEU A 173 26.20 1.69 16.16
CA LEU A 173 27.50 1.50 15.52
C LEU A 173 27.90 2.67 14.60
N HIS A 174 26.95 3.49 14.17
CA HIS A 174 27.15 4.54 13.17
C HIS A 174 26.67 5.91 13.65
N PRO A 175 27.27 6.50 14.69
CA PRO A 175 26.85 7.79 15.21
C PRO A 175 26.89 8.88 14.14
N LEU A 176 26.06 9.92 14.29
CA LEU A 176 26.11 11.10 13.39
C LEU A 176 27.36 11.95 13.64
N LYS A 177 27.99 11.80 14.81
CA LYS A 177 29.24 12.45 15.22
C LYS A 177 30.09 11.42 15.94
N GLU A 178 31.29 11.15 15.42
CA GLU A 178 32.24 10.21 16.05
C GLU A 178 32.64 10.64 17.47
N SER A 179 32.69 11.95 17.73
CA SER A 179 33.01 12.50 19.05
C SER A 179 31.87 12.45 20.07
N ASP A 180 30.66 12.02 19.67
CA ASP A 180 29.47 12.00 20.52
C ASP A 180 28.62 10.74 20.21
N PRO A 181 29.12 9.54 20.56
CA PRO A 181 28.41 8.30 20.32
C PRO A 181 27.14 8.17 21.17
N LEU A 182 26.11 7.53 20.59
CA LEU A 182 24.85 7.34 21.28
C LEU A 182 24.98 6.31 22.40
N HIS A 183 24.59 6.71 23.61
CA HIS A 183 24.37 5.81 24.74
C HIS A 183 22.92 5.31 24.74
N ASN A 184 22.60 4.28 25.53
CA ASN A 184 21.28 3.62 25.56
C ASN A 184 20.11 4.61 25.68
N ASN A 185 20.22 5.62 26.54
CA ASN A 185 19.16 6.62 26.72
C ASN A 185 18.93 7.46 25.45
N GLY A 186 20.00 7.89 24.78
CA GLY A 186 19.91 8.65 23.52
C GLY A 186 19.34 7.80 22.40
N LEU A 187 19.76 6.54 22.31
CA LEU A 187 19.28 5.57 21.35
C LEU A 187 17.77 5.33 21.52
N MET A 188 17.33 5.02 22.75
CA MET A 188 15.91 4.78 23.04
C MET A 188 15.05 6.00 22.68
N LYS A 189 15.56 7.22 22.88
CA LYS A 189 14.85 8.44 22.45
C LYS A 189 14.67 8.54 20.93
N HIS A 190 15.58 8.01 20.13
CA HIS A 190 15.39 7.93 18.68
C HIS A 190 14.34 6.89 18.30
N ILE A 191 14.34 5.72 18.95
CA ILE A 191 13.34 4.68 18.76
C ILE A 191 11.93 5.15 19.17
N GLU A 192 11.81 5.82 20.33
CA GLU A 192 10.55 6.42 20.80
C GLU A 192 9.99 7.44 19.80
N ARG A 193 10.84 8.31 19.23
CA ARG A 193 10.42 9.30 18.23
C ARG A 193 9.99 8.64 16.92
N LEU A 194 10.74 7.64 16.46
CA LEU A 194 10.38 6.87 15.28
C LEU A 194 9.01 6.22 15.47
N LYS A 195 8.82 5.51 16.58
CA LYS A 195 7.54 4.88 16.95
C LYS A 195 6.40 5.89 17.00
N LYS A 196 6.62 7.06 17.60
CA LYS A 196 5.62 8.13 17.67
C LYS A 196 5.25 8.66 16.29
N ILE A 197 6.19 8.78 15.36
CA ILE A 197 5.90 9.24 13.99
C ILE A 197 5.12 8.17 13.23
N THR A 198 5.50 6.90 13.37
CA THR A 198 4.90 5.79 12.63
C THR A 198 3.54 5.37 13.18
N SER A 199 3.25 5.62 14.47
CA SER A 199 1.94 5.35 15.08
C SER A 199 0.87 6.41 14.77
N LEU A 200 1.22 7.47 14.02
CA LEU A 200 0.28 8.52 13.58
C LEU A 200 -0.39 8.18 12.24
N VAL A 201 -0.08 7.02 11.67
CA VAL A 201 -0.62 6.46 10.42
C VAL A 201 -1.22 5.11 10.73
#